data_AF-K1QHT7-F1
#
_entry.id   AF-K1QHT7-F1
#
_cell.length_a   1.000
_cell.length_b   1.000
_cell.length_c   1.000
_cell.angle_alpha   90.00
_cell.angle_beta   90.00
_cell.angle_gamma   90.00
#
_symmetry.space_group_name_H-M   'P 1'
#
loop_
_entity.id
_entity.type
_entity.pdbx_description
1 polymer ?
#
loop_
_entity_poly.entity_id
_entity_poly.type
_entity_poly.pdbx_seq_one_letter_code
_entity_poly.pdbx_strand_id
1 'polypeptide(L)' 'MTYTGKTCQRWDSQTPHSHSYQNNPENYCRNPSNHNGTWCYTTDPDSRWEDCDVPKC' A
#
# COMPACT_ATOMS: atom_id res chain seq x y z
N MET A 1 -4.30 5.50 -5.12
CA MET A 1 -5.12 4.45 -5.75
C MET A 1 -4.16 3.50 -6.44
N THR A 2 -4.39 2.19 -6.37
CA THR A 2 -3.45 1.23 -6.97
C THR A 2 -3.63 1.12 -8.48
N TYR A 3 -2.73 0.42 -9.17
CA TYR A 3 -2.81 0.21 -10.62
C TYR A 3 -4.13 -0.40 -11.09
N THR A 4 -4.74 -1.28 -10.28
CA THR A 4 -6.05 -1.87 -10.58
C THR A 4 -7.24 -1.08 -10.02
N GLY A 5 -7.02 0.13 -9.47
CA GLY A 5 -8.09 0.94 -8.88
C GLY A 5 -8.46 0.55 -7.44
N LYS A 6 -7.69 -0.32 -6.78
CA LYS A 6 -7.96 -0.71 -5.39
C LYS A 6 -7.56 0.39 -4.41
N THR A 7 -8.23 0.36 -3.27
CA THR A 7 -7.95 1.28 -2.16
C THR A 7 -6.76 0.78 -1.36
N CYS A 8 -5.84 1.69 -1.07
CA CYS A 8 -4.72 1.39 -0.18
C CYS A 8 -5.22 1.24 1.26
N GLN A 9 -4.91 0.10 1.87
CA GLN A 9 -4.95 -0.09 3.30
C GLN A 9 -3.98 0.90 3.95
N ARG A 10 -4.41 1.49 5.08
CA ARG A 10 -3.55 2.38 5.86
C ARG A 10 -2.36 1.61 6.44
N TRP A 11 -1.19 2.24 6.49
CA TRP A 11 0.02 1.62 7.03
C TRP A 11 -0.04 1.40 8.55
N ASP A 12 -0.93 2.08 9.28
CA ASP A 12 -1.20 1.80 10.70
C ASP A 12 -2.29 0.73 10.91
N SER A 13 -3.00 0.35 9.85
CA SER A 13 -4.03 -0.69 9.93
C SER A 13 -3.41 -2.07 9.81
N GLN A 14 -3.85 -2.99 10.67
CA GLN A 14 -3.45 -4.41 10.61
C GLN A 14 -4.49 -5.29 9.90
N THR A 15 -5.49 -4.69 9.25
CA THR A 15 -6.60 -5.40 8.62
C THR A 15 -6.87 -4.82 7.23
N PRO A 16 -7.12 -5.67 6.22
CA PRO A 16 -7.05 -7.15 6.22
C PRO A 16 -5.64 -7.74 6.34
N HIS A 17 -4.60 -6.98 5.98
CA HIS A 17 -3.23 -7.50 5.98
C HIS A 17 -2.43 -6.97 7.16
N SER A 18 -2.15 -7.84 8.13
CA SER A 18 -1.25 -7.49 9.23
C SER A 18 0.20 -7.38 8.76
N HIS A 19 0.88 -6.31 9.15
CA HIS A 19 2.28 -6.04 8.79
C HIS A 19 3.04 -5.35 9.93
N SER A 20 4.36 -5.23 9.79
CA SER A 20 5.24 -4.59 10.78
C SER A 20 5.34 -3.07 10.62
N TYR A 21 4.78 -2.52 9.54
CA TYR A 21 4.97 -1.11 9.13
C TYR A 21 3.95 -0.14 9.74
N GLN A 22 3.60 -0.32 11.01
CA GLN A 22 2.60 0.48 11.75
C GLN A 22 3.04 1.92 12.08
N ASN A 23 4.23 2.33 11.61
CA ASN A 23 4.86 3.58 12.05
C ASN A 23 4.28 4.82 11.36
N ASN A 24 3.40 4.62 10.36
CA ASN A 24 2.79 5.71 9.60
C ASN A 24 1.26 5.57 9.60
N PRO A 25 0.51 6.58 10.09
CA PRO A 25 -0.96 6.54 10.09
C PRO A 25 -1.61 6.83 8.73
N GLU A 26 -0.81 6.98 7.67
CA GLU A 26 -1.28 7.39 6.36
C GLU A 26 -1.58 6.17 5.46
N ASN A 27 -2.32 6.38 4.37
CA ASN A 27 -2.63 5.37 3.34
C ASN A 27 -1.96 5.67 1.99
N TYR A 28 -0.90 6.46 1.98
CA TYR A 28 -0.21 6.82 0.75
C TYR A 28 0.69 5.69 0.27
N CYS A 29 0.87 5.63 -1.04
CA CYS A 29 1.79 4.70 -1.68
C CYS A 29 3.22 5.01 -1.24
N ARG A 30 3.89 4.01 -0.66
CA ARG A 30 5.23 4.14 -0.10
C ARG A 30 6.09 3.00 -0.60
N ASN A 31 7.38 3.22 -0.47
CA ASN A 31 8.35 2.17 -0.74
C ASN A 31 9.42 2.15 0.36
N PRO A 32 9.10 1.55 1.52
CA PRO A 32 10.12 1.32 2.54
C PRO A 32 11.09 0.20 2.12
N SER A 33 10.72 -0.61 1.13
CA SER A 33 11.54 -1.65 0.54
C SER A 33 12.46 -1.06 -0.54
N ASN A 34 13.51 -1.77 -0.93
CA ASN A 34 14.39 -1.37 -2.05
C ASN A 34 13.73 -1.64 -3.42
N HIS A 35 12.41 -1.44 -3.53
CA HIS A 35 11.64 -1.64 -4.76
C HIS A 35 11.86 -0.46 -5.72
N ASN A 36 11.51 -0.63 -7.00
CA ASN A 36 11.70 0.43 -8.00
C ASN A 36 10.47 1.36 -8.13
N GLY A 37 9.44 1.14 -7.32
CA GLY A 37 8.14 1.84 -7.37
C GLY A 37 7.49 1.97 -5.99
N THR A 38 6.50 2.86 -5.88
CA THR A 38 5.68 3.01 -4.67
C THR A 38 4.53 2.01 -4.70
N TRP A 39 4.37 1.25 -3.63
CA TRP A 39 3.30 0.29 -3.47
C TRP A 39 2.49 0.60 -2.20
N CYS A 40 1.38 -0.07 -2.02
CA CYS A 40 0.64 -0.04 -0.76
C CYS A 40 0.02 -1.39 -0.48
N TYR A 41 -0.28 -1.66 0.79
CA TYR A 41 -1.19 -2.75 1.12
C TYR A 41 -2.56 -2.44 0.56
N THR A 42 -3.29 -3.44 0.07
CA THR A 42 -4.64 -3.20 -0.46
C THR A 42 -5.70 -3.58 0.59
N THR A 43 -6.90 -3.05 0.47
CA THR A 43 -8.03 -3.47 1.31
C THR A 43 -8.63 -4.82 0.89
N ASP A 44 -8.09 -5.45 -0.15
CA ASP A 44 -8.58 -6.70 -0.71
C ASP A 44 -7.84 -7.89 -0.06
N PRO A 45 -8.53 -8.88 0.53
CA PRO A 45 -7.89 -10.00 1.23
C PRO A 45 -7.13 -10.95 0.29
N ASP A 46 -7.45 -10.98 -1.00
CA ASP A 46 -6.75 -11.79 -2.00
C ASP A 46 -5.48 -11.10 -2.49
N SER A 47 -5.43 -9.76 -2.42
CA SER A 47 -4.28 -8.95 -2.87
C SER A 47 -3.56 -8.28 -1.69
N ARG A 48 -2.52 -8.92 -1.14
CA ARG A 48 -1.78 -8.37 0.01
C ARG A 48 -1.26 -6.95 -0.22
N TRP A 49 -0.60 -6.74 -1.34
CA TRP A 49 -0.05 -5.44 -1.71
C TRP A 49 -0.14 -5.29 -3.23
N GLU A 50 -0.13 -4.04 -3.68
CA GLU A 50 -0.15 -3.74 -5.10
C GLU A 50 0.66 -2.46 -5.37
N ASP A 51 1.29 -2.41 -6.53
CA ASP A 51 1.97 -1.21 -7.00
C ASP A 51 0.95 -0.10 -7.25
N CYS A 52 1.31 1.11 -6.85
CA CYS A 52 0.48 2.26 -7.07
C CYS A 52 0.75 2.89 -8.42
N ASP A 53 -0.34 3.22 -9.11
CA ASP A 53 -0.29 4.07 -10.29
C ASP A 53 -0.26 5.53 -9.84
N VAL A 54 0.89 5.93 -9.29
CA VAL A 54 1.14 7.33 -8.99
C VAL A 54 1.61 7.96 -10.30
N PRO A 55 0.86 8.93 -10.87
CA PRO A 55 1.35 9.63 -12.05
C PRO A 55 2.69 10.26 -11.69
N LYS A 56 3.74 9.92 -12.45
CA LYS A 56 5.02 10.60 -12.34
C LYS A 56 4.78 12.05 -12.78
N CYS A 57 4.91 12.98 -11.84
CA CYS A 57 4.93 14.41 -12.15
C CYS A 57 6.11 14.77 -13.06
#